data_AF-F1VWB8-F1
#
_entry.id   AF-F1VWB8-F1
#
_cell.length_a   1.000
_cell.length_b   1.000
_cell.length_c   1.000
_cell.angle_alpha   90.00
_cell.angle_beta   90.00
_cell.angle_gamma   90.00
#
_symmetry.space_group_name_H-M   'P 1'
#
loop_
_entity.id
_entity.type
_entity.pdbx_description
1 polymer ?
#
loop_
_entity_poly.entity_id
_entity_poly.type
_entity_poly.pdbx_seq_one_letter_code
_entity_poly.pdbx_strand_id
1 'polypeptide(L)'
;MTSARMHTVLTLQRQLQQLGYVAEPGLAATLLLMTAMGRPLLLEGEAGVGKTEIAKVLAQVHQTRLIRLQCYEGLDAHSTLYEWNYQRQLLAIKLLDDDTRSVAEKEQDIFSERYLLRRPLLEAISSPTPVVLLIDEIDRADEAFEAYLMELLSDFQVSIPELGTIKAVSRPIVILTSNGTRELSDALRRRCLYQYVDYPGFEKELLIVETRLPQMPLQLARQVVEFVQALRQMDLQKKPGIAETLDWAAALLQLGVSRFDEEGLDGIMASLSALVKTQADGASLSRVVVQKLAAAC
;
A
#
# COMPACT_ATOMS: atom_id res chain seq x y z
N MET A 1 20.72 -27.09 -0.28
CA MET A 1 20.51 -25.67 0.10
C MET A 1 19.34 -25.01 -0.65
N THR A 2 19.10 -25.31 -1.93
CA THR A 2 17.99 -24.78 -2.74
C THR A 2 16.59 -25.19 -2.23
N SER A 3 16.42 -26.43 -1.78
CA SER A 3 15.14 -26.96 -1.25
C SER A 3 14.67 -26.24 0.03
N ALA A 4 15.59 -25.89 0.94
CA ALA A 4 15.24 -25.19 2.19
C ALA A 4 14.74 -23.75 1.93
N ARG A 5 15.32 -23.04 0.96
CA ARG A 5 14.91 -21.67 0.62
C ARG A 5 13.56 -21.64 -0.10
N MET A 6 13.27 -22.62 -0.97
CA MET A 6 11.95 -22.75 -1.60
C MET A 6 10.85 -23.07 -0.56
N HIS A 7 11.17 -23.86 0.46
CA HIS A 7 10.23 -24.13 1.55
C HIS A 7 9.82 -22.83 2.29
N THR A 8 10.76 -21.92 2.53
CA THR A 8 10.46 -20.62 3.16
C THR A 8 9.54 -19.76 2.29
N VAL A 9 9.77 -19.72 0.98
CA VAL A 9 8.90 -18.97 0.03
C VAL A 9 7.47 -19.51 0.07
N LEU A 10 7.30 -20.83 -0.02
CA LEU A 10 5.97 -21.46 0.04
C LEU A 10 5.29 -21.25 1.39
N THR A 11 6.06 -21.25 2.48
CA THR A 11 5.53 -20.97 3.83
C THR A 11 4.97 -19.55 3.90
N LEU A 12 5.73 -18.56 3.42
CA LEU A 12 5.26 -17.17 3.39
C LEU A 12 4.02 -17.02 2.49
N GLN A 13 4.00 -17.62 1.30
CA GLN A 13 2.83 -17.57 0.43
C GLN A 13 1.57 -18.10 1.12
N ARG A 14 1.66 -19.21 1.85
CA ARG A 14 0.53 -19.74 2.62
C ARG A 14 0.09 -18.80 3.73
N GLN A 15 1.02 -18.19 4.46
CA GLN A 15 0.70 -17.20 5.50
C GLN A 15 -0.01 -15.98 4.92
N LEU A 16 0.49 -15.45 3.79
CA LEU A 16 -0.15 -14.33 3.09
C LEU A 16 -1.56 -14.70 2.61
N GLN A 17 -1.72 -15.90 2.03
CA GLN A 17 -3.00 -16.38 1.54
C GLN A 17 -4.03 -16.56 2.66
N GLN A 18 -3.63 -17.10 3.82
CA GLN A 18 -4.48 -17.21 5.00
C GLN A 18 -5.00 -15.86 5.50
N LEU A 19 -4.24 -14.79 5.26
CA LEU A 19 -4.61 -13.41 5.58
C LEU A 19 -5.30 -12.70 4.40
N GLY A 20 -5.70 -13.43 3.36
CA GLY A 20 -6.44 -12.89 2.22
C GLY A 20 -5.60 -12.23 1.13
N TYR A 21 -4.29 -12.51 1.06
CA TYR A 21 -3.41 -11.99 0.02
C TYR A 21 -2.72 -13.10 -0.78
N VAL A 22 -3.07 -13.20 -2.07
CA VAL A 22 -2.50 -14.20 -2.98
C VAL A 22 -1.25 -13.65 -3.64
N ALA A 23 -0.08 -14.00 -3.09
CA ALA A 23 1.21 -13.59 -3.62
C ALA A 23 1.75 -14.61 -4.64
N GLU A 24 2.29 -14.11 -5.75
CA GLU A 24 3.09 -14.94 -6.67
C GLU A 24 4.43 -15.33 -6.05
N PRO A 25 5.05 -16.45 -6.51
CA PRO A 25 6.32 -16.91 -5.96
C PRO A 25 7.42 -15.85 -6.02
N GLY A 26 7.47 -15.05 -7.09
CA GLY A 26 8.44 -13.96 -7.25
C GLY A 26 8.27 -12.88 -6.18
N LEU A 27 7.04 -12.41 -5.95
CA LEU A 27 6.74 -11.41 -4.92
C LEU A 27 7.06 -11.94 -3.51
N ALA A 28 6.68 -13.18 -3.20
CA ALA A 28 7.01 -13.79 -1.91
C ALA A 28 8.52 -13.94 -1.70
N ALA A 29 9.28 -14.29 -2.74
CA ALA A 29 10.73 -14.33 -2.67
C ALA A 29 11.33 -12.94 -2.43
N THR A 30 10.84 -11.91 -3.12
CA THR A 30 11.27 -10.52 -2.93
C THR A 30 10.99 -10.02 -1.51
N LEU A 31 9.83 -10.34 -0.93
CA LEU A 31 9.52 -10.02 0.47
C LEU A 31 10.50 -10.69 1.44
N LEU A 32 10.84 -11.96 1.24
CA LEU A 32 11.84 -12.63 2.09
C LEU A 32 13.23 -12.00 1.96
N LEU A 33 13.63 -11.62 0.74
CA LEU A 33 14.90 -10.95 0.49
C LEU A 33 14.95 -9.57 1.15
N MET A 34 13.85 -8.80 1.09
CA MET A 34 13.79 -7.48 1.73
C MET A 34 14.07 -7.59 3.23
N THR A 35 13.42 -8.55 3.91
CA THR A 35 13.56 -8.74 5.36
C THR A 35 14.93 -9.30 5.71
N ALA A 36 15.46 -10.24 4.92
CA ALA A 36 16.79 -10.82 5.17
C ALA A 36 17.93 -9.82 4.93
N MET A 37 17.80 -8.93 3.95
CA MET A 37 18.82 -7.93 3.61
C MET A 37 18.65 -6.62 4.38
N GLY A 38 17.49 -6.41 5.03
CA GLY A 38 17.13 -5.13 5.64
C GLY A 38 17.04 -3.99 4.62
N ARG A 39 16.60 -4.31 3.39
CA ARG A 39 16.46 -3.34 2.29
C ARG A 39 14.99 -2.96 2.06
N PRO A 40 14.69 -1.69 1.72
CA PRO A 40 13.34 -1.28 1.32
C PRO A 40 12.87 -1.99 0.04
N LEU A 41 11.56 -2.13 -0.14
CA LEU A 41 10.94 -2.65 -1.36
C LEU A 41 10.08 -1.57 -2.01
N LEU A 42 10.36 -1.27 -3.28
CA LEU A 42 9.53 -0.44 -4.15
C LEU A 42 8.59 -1.34 -4.97
N LEU A 43 7.30 -1.19 -4.73
CA LEU A 43 6.21 -1.82 -5.48
C LEU A 43 5.63 -0.81 -6.45
N GLU A 44 5.89 -1.01 -7.74
CA GLU A 44 5.33 -0.20 -8.82
C GLU A 44 4.26 -1.02 -9.54
N GLY A 45 3.22 -0.38 -10.07
CA GLY A 45 2.16 -1.09 -10.79
C GLY A 45 0.91 -0.26 -10.96
N GLU A 46 -0.14 -0.88 -11.45
CA GLU A 46 -1.44 -0.24 -11.69
C GLU A 46 -2.21 0.00 -10.39
N ALA A 47 -3.22 0.88 -10.43
CA ALA A 47 -4.11 1.09 -9.28
C ALA A 47 -4.94 -0.17 -9.00
N GLY A 48 -5.20 -0.47 -7.73
CA GLY A 48 -6.08 -1.58 -7.35
C GLY A 48 -5.50 -2.99 -7.50
N VAL A 49 -4.19 -3.15 -7.76
CA VAL A 49 -3.51 -4.47 -7.83
C VAL A 49 -3.02 -5.01 -6.48
N GLY A 50 -3.32 -4.32 -5.37
CA GLY A 50 -3.02 -4.78 -4.02
C GLY A 50 -1.66 -4.35 -3.44
N LYS A 51 -1.01 -3.30 -3.99
CA LYS A 51 0.28 -2.78 -3.50
C LYS A 51 0.23 -2.26 -2.06
N THR A 52 -0.86 -1.63 -1.65
CA THR A 52 -1.04 -1.13 -0.27
C THR A 52 -1.41 -2.27 0.69
N GLU A 53 -2.15 -3.27 0.21
CA GLU A 53 -2.65 -4.37 1.03
C GLU A 53 -1.53 -5.28 1.54
N ILE A 54 -0.48 -5.48 0.73
CA ILE A 54 0.68 -6.29 1.12
C ILE A 54 1.36 -5.81 2.40
N ALA A 55 1.43 -4.50 2.64
CA ALA A 55 2.05 -3.95 3.84
C ALA A 55 1.22 -4.24 5.10
N LYS A 56 -0.12 -4.18 4.98
CA LYS A 56 -1.03 -4.56 6.07
C LYS A 56 -0.90 -6.03 6.43
N VAL A 57 -0.85 -6.88 5.40
CA VAL A 57 -0.74 -8.33 5.57
C VAL A 57 0.64 -8.68 6.14
N LEU A 58 1.70 -8.05 5.65
CA LEU A 58 3.05 -8.26 6.16
C LEU A 58 3.18 -7.85 7.64
N ALA A 59 2.55 -6.74 8.05
CA ALA A 59 2.50 -6.34 9.45
C ALA A 59 1.82 -7.41 10.34
N GLN A 60 0.75 -8.03 9.85
CA GLN A 60 0.08 -9.14 10.53
C GLN A 60 0.94 -10.41 10.59
N VAL A 61 1.62 -10.78 9.49
CA VAL A 61 2.56 -11.92 9.46
C VAL A 61 3.68 -11.74 10.48
N HIS A 62 4.24 -10.55 10.59
CA HIS A 62 5.31 -10.23 11.54
C HIS A 62 4.80 -9.84 12.93
N GLN A 63 3.48 -9.82 13.15
CA GLN A 63 2.83 -9.42 14.41
C GLN A 63 3.33 -8.07 14.94
N THR A 64 3.50 -7.10 14.04
CA THR A 64 4.01 -5.77 14.35
C THR A 64 3.05 -4.67 13.92
N ARG A 65 3.33 -3.46 14.39
CA ARG A 65 2.55 -2.27 14.01
C ARG A 65 2.82 -1.91 12.54
N LEU A 66 1.76 -1.48 11.86
CA LEU A 66 1.84 -0.81 10.57
C LEU A 66 1.82 0.70 10.80
N ILE A 67 2.85 1.39 10.33
CA ILE A 67 2.88 2.84 10.25
C ILE A 67 2.75 3.21 8.78
N ARG A 68 1.75 4.04 8.45
CA ARG A 68 1.49 4.49 7.08
C ARG A 68 1.80 5.97 6.95
N LEU A 69 2.59 6.31 5.94
CA LEU A 69 2.77 7.64 5.41
C LEU A 69 2.12 7.70 4.03
N GLN A 70 1.08 8.51 3.90
CA GLN A 70 0.45 8.77 2.60
C GLN A 70 1.16 9.95 1.94
N CYS A 71 1.68 9.75 0.74
CA CYS A 71 2.22 10.82 -0.09
C CYS A 71 1.11 11.46 -0.94
N TYR A 72 1.22 12.78 -1.11
CA TYR A 72 0.31 13.60 -1.90
C TYR A 72 1.05 14.86 -2.35
N GLU A 73 0.47 15.59 -3.31
CA GLU A 73 1.09 16.80 -3.85
C GLU A 73 1.12 17.92 -2.80
N GLY A 74 2.28 18.56 -2.62
CA GLY A 74 2.48 19.58 -1.58
C GLY A 74 2.77 19.01 -0.19
N LEU A 75 3.13 17.72 -0.09
CA LEU A 75 3.64 17.11 1.13
C LEU A 75 4.96 17.78 1.55
N ASP A 76 4.93 18.52 2.65
CA ASP A 76 6.14 19.14 3.19
C ASP A 76 7.01 18.13 3.96
N ALA A 77 8.29 18.05 3.59
CA ALA A 77 9.25 17.11 4.17
C ALA A 77 9.45 17.33 5.69
N HIS A 78 9.40 18.57 6.18
CA HIS A 78 9.50 18.81 7.61
C HIS A 78 8.27 18.27 8.34
N SER A 79 7.07 18.59 7.87
CA SER A 79 5.80 18.13 8.45
C SER A 79 5.61 16.59 8.49
N THR A 80 6.37 15.84 7.68
CA THR A 80 6.30 14.37 7.61
C THR A 80 7.31 13.64 8.47
N LEU A 81 8.41 14.30 8.84
CA LEU A 81 9.45 13.76 9.72
C LEU A 81 9.14 14.08 11.18
N TYR A 82 8.86 15.34 11.48
CA TYR A 82 8.57 15.80 12.83
C TYR A 82 7.83 17.14 12.82
N GLU A 83 7.06 17.41 13.87
CA GLU A 83 6.52 18.74 14.10
C GLU A 83 6.79 19.16 15.54
N TRP A 84 7.15 20.42 15.75
CA TRP A 84 7.24 20.98 17.08
C TRP A 84 5.84 21.30 17.62
N ASN A 85 5.52 20.80 18.81
CA ASN A 85 4.30 21.17 19.51
C ASN A 85 4.45 22.59 20.11
N TYR A 86 4.29 23.60 19.25
CA TYR A 86 4.44 25.00 19.62
C TYR A 86 3.52 25.42 20.78
N GLN A 87 2.32 24.84 20.88
CA GLN A 87 1.40 25.13 21.98
C GLN A 87 1.98 24.70 23.34
N ARG A 88 2.56 23.50 23.41
CA ARG A 88 3.23 23.01 24.63
C ARG A 88 4.53 23.76 24.89
N GLN A 89 5.28 24.14 23.86
CA GLN A 89 6.47 24.98 24.02
C GLN A 89 6.12 26.36 24.57
N LEU A 90 5.09 27.03 24.05
CA LEU A 90 4.62 28.32 24.56
C LEU A 90 4.10 28.23 25.99
N LEU A 91 3.40 27.15 26.34
CA LEU A 91 2.99 26.91 27.73
C LEU A 91 4.22 26.70 28.63
N ALA A 92 5.21 25.95 28.19
CA ALA A 92 6.45 25.72 28.92
C ALA A 92 7.24 27.03 29.13
N ILE A 93 7.35 27.87 28.09
CA ILE A 93 7.97 29.20 28.19
C ILE A 93 7.28 30.04 29.26
N LYS A 94 5.94 30.11 29.25
CA LYS A 94 5.17 30.86 30.26
C LYS A 94 5.32 30.31 31.68
N LEU A 95 5.47 28.99 31.82
CA LEU A 95 5.72 28.35 33.12
C LEU A 95 7.17 28.58 33.61
N LEU A 96 8.09 28.92 32.71
CA LEU A 96 9.50 29.18 32.98
C LEU A 96 9.85 30.69 33.02
N ASP A 97 8.85 31.58 32.99
CA ASP A 97 9.05 33.03 32.98
C ASP A 97 9.76 33.52 34.25
N ASP A 98 9.41 32.95 35.42
CA ASP A 98 10.05 33.25 36.71
C ASP A 98 11.34 32.45 36.99
N ASP A 99 11.80 31.64 36.03
CA ASP A 99 12.99 30.80 36.18
C ASP A 99 14.28 31.63 36.02
N THR A 100 15.25 31.47 36.90
CA THR A 100 16.52 32.24 36.92
C THR A 100 17.64 31.62 36.07
N ARG A 101 17.39 30.46 35.45
CA ARG A 101 18.35 29.80 34.54
C ARG A 101 18.66 30.63 33.30
N SER A 102 19.83 30.38 32.69
CA SER A 102 20.28 31.11 31.51
C SER A 102 19.39 30.84 30.29
N VAL A 103 19.38 31.76 29.33
CA VAL A 103 18.59 31.62 28.08
C VAL A 103 18.94 30.33 27.34
N ALA A 104 20.23 29.96 27.30
CA ALA A 104 20.69 28.73 26.65
C ALA A 104 20.16 27.45 27.32
N GLU A 105 20.07 27.43 28.66
CA GLU A 105 19.50 26.30 29.40
C GLU A 105 17.98 26.20 29.19
N LYS A 106 17.27 27.35 29.15
CA LYS A 106 15.84 27.39 28.83
C LYS A 106 15.57 26.95 27.39
N GLU A 107 16.43 27.33 26.44
CA GLU A 107 16.33 26.97 25.03
C GLU A 107 16.51 25.45 24.80
N GLN A 108 17.52 24.84 25.42
CA GLN A 108 17.69 23.37 25.41
C GLN A 108 16.48 22.65 26.02
N ASP A 109 15.84 23.25 27.03
CA ASP A 109 14.63 22.70 27.59
C ASP A 109 13.46 22.75 26.57
N ILE A 110 13.28 23.86 25.87
CA ILE A 110 12.18 24.08 24.91
C ILE A 110 12.36 23.25 23.62
N PHE A 111 13.58 23.07 23.14
CA PHE A 111 13.89 22.25 21.96
C PHE A 111 14.38 20.87 22.37
N SER A 112 13.48 20.07 22.94
CA SER A 112 13.76 18.70 23.36
C SER A 112 12.67 17.74 22.89
N GLU A 113 12.99 16.44 22.87
CA GLU A 113 12.08 15.38 22.39
C GLU A 113 10.67 15.43 23.03
N ARG A 114 10.53 16.00 24.24
CA ARG A 114 9.24 16.11 24.94
C ARG A 114 8.19 16.95 24.19
N TYR A 115 8.64 17.86 23.33
CA TYR A 115 7.78 18.73 22.52
C TYR A 115 7.78 18.35 21.04
N LEU A 116 8.53 17.31 20.66
CA LEU A 116 8.61 16.83 19.29
C LEU A 116 7.47 15.84 19.03
N LEU A 117 6.54 16.21 18.16
CA LEU A 117 5.56 15.29 17.63
C LEU A 117 6.24 14.42 16.58
N ARG A 118 6.48 13.15 16.94
CA ARG A 118 7.05 12.15 16.04
C ARG A 118 6.02 11.85 14.95
N ARG A 119 6.34 12.21 13.71
CA ARG A 119 5.52 11.91 12.53
C ARG A 119 5.89 10.51 12.00
N PRO A 120 5.17 9.95 11.01
CA PRO A 120 5.28 8.52 10.66
C PRO A 120 6.72 8.01 10.46
N LEU A 121 7.60 8.81 9.84
CA LEU A 121 8.98 8.43 9.58
C LEU A 121 9.81 8.35 10.86
N LEU A 122 9.76 9.38 11.71
CA LEU A 122 10.47 9.40 12.99
C LEU A 122 9.88 8.36 13.96
N GLU A 123 8.56 8.19 13.98
CA GLU A 123 7.91 7.15 14.78
C GLU A 123 8.40 5.75 14.41
N ALA A 124 8.56 5.47 13.10
CA ALA A 124 9.01 4.17 12.62
C ALA A 124 10.43 3.83 13.07
N ILE A 125 11.38 4.78 12.94
CA ILE A 125 12.78 4.54 13.33
C ILE A 125 13.00 4.58 14.84
N SER A 126 12.20 5.37 15.58
CA SER A 126 12.28 5.45 17.05
C SER A 126 11.54 4.32 17.76
N SER A 127 10.84 3.44 17.04
CA SER A 127 10.12 2.32 17.64
C SER A 127 11.11 1.33 18.28
N PRO A 128 10.85 0.84 19.51
CA PRO A 128 11.72 -0.15 20.16
C PRO A 128 11.70 -1.52 19.45
N THR A 129 10.60 -1.83 18.75
CA THR A 129 10.46 -3.05 17.96
C THR A 129 10.33 -2.72 16.47
N PRO A 130 10.88 -3.55 15.55
CA PRO A 130 10.75 -3.35 14.12
C PRO A 130 9.28 -3.27 13.71
N VAL A 131 8.90 -2.20 13.03
CA VAL A 131 7.55 -1.98 12.48
C VAL A 131 7.54 -2.18 10.97
N VAL A 132 6.37 -2.35 10.38
CA VAL A 132 6.21 -2.19 8.93
C VAL A 132 5.92 -0.71 8.66
N LEU A 133 6.77 -0.08 7.85
CA LEU A 133 6.58 1.29 7.36
C LEU A 133 6.11 1.23 5.91
N LEU A 134 4.90 1.71 5.66
CA LEU A 134 4.34 1.89 4.32
C LEU A 134 4.44 3.36 3.92
N ILE A 135 5.20 3.64 2.85
CA ILE A 135 5.23 4.93 2.17
C ILE A 135 4.39 4.78 0.90
N ASP A 136 3.17 5.30 0.93
CA ASP A 136 2.14 5.03 -0.07
C ASP A 136 2.06 6.16 -1.10
N GLU A 137 1.99 5.81 -2.39
CA GLU A 137 1.95 6.73 -3.53
C GLU A 137 3.14 7.72 -3.58
N ILE A 138 4.36 7.21 -3.43
CA ILE A 138 5.60 8.03 -3.38
C ILE A 138 5.78 8.90 -4.64
N ASP A 139 5.21 8.48 -5.76
CA ASP A 139 5.17 9.21 -7.03
C ASP A 139 4.35 10.50 -7.00
N ARG A 140 3.61 10.76 -5.92
CA ARG A 140 2.90 12.03 -5.68
C ARG A 140 3.67 13.03 -4.82
N ALA A 141 4.76 12.61 -4.19
CA ALA A 141 5.62 13.51 -3.45
C ALA A 141 6.61 14.22 -4.38
N ASP A 142 7.17 15.33 -3.92
CA ASP A 142 8.17 16.10 -4.67
C ASP A 142 9.58 15.50 -4.56
N GLU A 143 10.53 16.05 -5.32
CA GLU A 143 11.93 15.57 -5.28
C GLU A 143 12.63 15.89 -3.95
N ALA A 144 12.23 16.97 -3.28
CA ALA A 144 12.78 17.36 -1.99
C ALA A 144 12.50 16.28 -0.95
N PHE A 145 11.25 15.80 -0.89
CA PHE A 145 10.87 14.70 -0.02
C PHE A 145 11.63 13.40 -0.35
N GLU A 146 11.79 13.06 -1.64
CA GLU A 146 12.61 11.91 -2.03
C GLU A 146 14.05 12.00 -1.50
N ALA A 147 14.67 13.19 -1.59
CA ALA A 147 16.01 13.42 -1.08
C ALA A 147 16.12 13.20 0.44
N TYR A 148 15.11 13.63 1.21
CA TYR A 148 15.06 13.36 2.66
C TYR A 148 14.87 11.89 2.98
N LEU A 149 14.02 11.18 2.22
CA LEU A 149 13.86 9.74 2.39
C LEU A 149 15.17 8.98 2.15
N MET A 150 16.07 9.47 1.30
CA MET A 150 17.32 8.78 1.02
C MET A 150 18.19 8.60 2.27
N GLU A 151 18.24 9.57 3.18
CA GLU A 151 18.97 9.43 4.45
C GLU A 151 18.38 8.28 5.27
N LEU A 152 17.05 8.28 5.43
CA LEU A 152 16.33 7.27 6.20
C LEU A 152 16.45 5.87 5.59
N LEU A 153 16.33 5.73 4.27
CA LEU A 153 16.38 4.44 3.59
C LEU A 153 17.79 3.86 3.47
N SER A 154 18.83 4.69 3.60
CA SER A 154 20.23 4.24 3.54
C SER A 154 20.77 3.87 4.92
N ASP A 155 20.68 4.82 5.84
CA ASP A 155 21.36 4.76 7.14
C ASP A 155 20.38 4.54 8.31
N PHE A 156 19.06 4.55 8.03
CA PHE A 156 18.00 4.47 9.04
C PHE A 156 18.20 5.51 10.14
N GLN A 157 18.41 6.75 9.72
CA GLN A 157 18.53 7.91 10.59
C GLN A 157 17.85 9.13 9.97
N VAL A 158 17.60 10.15 10.78
CA VAL A 158 17.09 11.44 10.35
C VAL A 158 17.89 12.53 11.03
N SER A 159 18.38 13.50 10.26
CA SER A 159 19.04 14.68 10.79
C SER A 159 18.04 15.80 11.08
N ILE A 160 17.94 16.18 12.36
CA ILE A 160 17.08 17.27 12.84
C ILE A 160 17.99 18.44 13.23
N PRO A 161 17.87 19.63 12.62
CA PRO A 161 18.76 20.77 12.90
C PRO A 161 18.94 21.10 14.38
N GLU A 162 17.86 21.03 15.16
CA GLU A 162 17.85 21.41 16.58
C GLU A 162 18.26 20.26 17.53
N LEU A 163 18.12 19.00 17.11
CA LEU A 163 18.37 17.82 17.95
C LEU A 163 19.59 16.99 17.49
N GLY A 164 20.18 17.33 16.35
CA GLY A 164 21.18 16.52 15.68
C GLY A 164 20.59 15.28 15.01
N THR A 165 21.46 14.31 14.74
CA THR A 165 21.09 13.08 14.04
C THR A 165 20.48 12.05 14.98
N ILE A 166 19.22 11.67 14.71
CA ILE A 166 18.52 10.60 15.41
C ILE A 166 18.65 9.31 14.61
N LYS A 167 19.30 8.31 15.20
CA LYS A 167 19.46 6.97 14.60
C LYS A 167 18.31 6.05 15.00
N ALA A 168 17.97 5.11 14.13
CA ALA A 168 16.95 4.11 14.40
C ALA A 168 17.30 3.26 15.62
N VAL A 169 16.34 3.09 16.51
CA VAL A 169 16.39 2.14 17.63
C VAL A 169 16.20 0.71 17.09
N SER A 170 15.28 0.57 16.13
CA SER A 170 15.07 -0.67 15.38
C SER A 170 14.81 -0.35 13.90
N ARG A 171 15.26 -1.23 13.00
CA ARG A 171 15.08 -1.02 11.56
C ARG A 171 13.69 -1.46 11.12
N PRO A 172 12.86 -0.58 10.55
CA PRO A 172 11.56 -0.95 10.02
C PRO A 172 11.68 -1.77 8.72
N ILE A 173 10.66 -2.58 8.45
CA ILE A 173 10.45 -3.21 7.15
C ILE A 173 9.74 -2.16 6.27
N VAL A 174 10.43 -1.63 5.27
CA VAL A 174 9.95 -0.48 4.49
C VAL A 174 9.40 -0.91 3.13
N ILE A 175 8.13 -0.61 2.88
CA ILE A 175 7.46 -0.79 1.58
C ILE A 175 7.12 0.59 1.03
N LEU A 176 7.54 0.86 -0.20
CA LEU A 176 7.15 2.02 -0.98
C LEU A 176 6.19 1.57 -2.08
N THR A 177 5.10 2.28 -2.31
CA THR A 177 4.19 2.02 -3.43
C THR A 177 4.19 3.18 -4.42
N SER A 178 4.08 2.87 -5.71
CA SER A 178 3.96 3.85 -6.78
C SER A 178 2.92 3.40 -7.80
N ASN A 179 2.14 4.36 -8.31
CA ASN A 179 1.22 4.16 -9.42
C ASN A 179 1.83 4.56 -10.77
N GLY A 180 3.09 5.00 -10.80
CA GLY A 180 3.77 5.45 -12.00
C GLY A 180 3.26 6.79 -12.54
N THR A 181 2.63 7.65 -11.71
CA THR A 181 2.16 8.97 -12.17
C THR A 181 3.30 9.94 -12.46
N ARG A 182 4.46 9.71 -11.84
CA ARG A 182 5.73 10.42 -12.05
C ARG A 182 6.88 9.43 -12.05
N GLU A 183 7.92 9.71 -12.82
CA GLU A 183 9.18 8.98 -12.68
C GLU A 183 9.86 9.32 -11.34
N LEU A 184 10.14 8.27 -10.56
CA LEU A 184 10.91 8.37 -9.32
C LEU A 184 12.41 8.48 -9.63
N SER A 185 13.13 9.17 -8.75
CA SER A 185 14.57 9.35 -8.92
C SER A 185 15.33 8.01 -8.95
N ASP A 186 16.35 7.97 -9.81
CA ASP A 186 17.33 6.88 -9.88
C ASP A 186 17.97 6.59 -8.51
N ALA A 187 18.17 7.62 -7.71
CA ALA A 187 18.76 7.53 -6.38
C ALA A 187 17.87 6.74 -5.41
N LEU A 188 16.55 6.96 -5.45
CA LEU A 188 15.58 6.19 -4.67
C LEU A 188 15.49 4.74 -5.16
N ARG A 189 15.40 4.55 -6.48
CA ARG A 189 15.31 3.22 -7.11
C ARG A 189 16.51 2.33 -6.73
N ARG A 190 17.73 2.87 -6.78
CA ARG A 190 18.97 2.11 -6.45
C ARG A 190 19.03 1.64 -4.99
N ARG A 191 18.33 2.31 -4.07
CA ARG A 191 18.30 1.95 -2.64
C ARG A 191 17.27 0.86 -2.34
N CYS A 192 16.26 0.70 -3.18
CA CYS A 192 15.21 -0.28 -3.00
C CYS A 192 15.48 -1.58 -3.77
N LEU A 193 14.92 -2.69 -3.28
CA LEU A 193 14.52 -3.80 -4.16
C LEU A 193 13.33 -3.33 -4.99
N TYR A 194 13.20 -3.84 -6.21
CA TYR A 194 12.15 -3.45 -7.14
C TYR A 194 11.28 -4.63 -7.52
N GLN A 195 9.97 -4.44 -7.52
CA GLN A 195 9.02 -5.39 -8.06
C GLN A 195 7.87 -4.65 -8.73
N TYR A 196 7.62 -4.97 -9.99
CA TYR A 196 6.41 -4.55 -10.69
C TYR A 196 5.26 -5.51 -10.35
N VAL A 197 4.07 -4.96 -10.10
CA VAL A 197 2.84 -5.70 -9.81
C VAL A 197 1.80 -5.32 -10.87
N ASP A 198 1.56 -6.25 -11.79
CA ASP A 198 0.55 -6.11 -12.83
C ASP A 198 -0.81 -6.66 -12.36
N TYR A 199 -1.85 -6.47 -13.17
CA TYR A 199 -3.11 -7.17 -13.00
C TYR A 199 -2.87 -8.69 -12.94
N PRO A 200 -3.57 -9.39 -12.04
CA PRO A 200 -3.39 -10.84 -11.91
C PRO A 200 -3.86 -11.56 -13.17
N GLY A 201 -3.19 -12.66 -13.53
CA GLY A 201 -3.76 -13.61 -14.48
C GLY A 201 -4.98 -14.34 -13.90
N PHE A 202 -5.73 -15.04 -14.75
CA PHE A 202 -6.98 -15.71 -14.41
C PHE A 202 -6.89 -16.56 -13.12
N GLU A 203 -5.93 -17.49 -13.04
CA GLU A 203 -5.78 -18.41 -11.90
C GLU A 203 -5.55 -17.66 -10.57
N LYS A 204 -4.72 -16.60 -10.61
CA LYS A 204 -4.42 -15.79 -9.43
C LYS A 204 -5.64 -14.98 -9.01
N GLU A 205 -6.36 -14.39 -9.96
CA GLU A 205 -7.54 -13.59 -9.66
C GLU A 205 -8.71 -14.43 -9.15
N LEU A 206 -8.93 -15.61 -9.74
CA LEU A 206 -9.91 -16.58 -9.26
C LEU A 206 -9.62 -16.97 -7.81
N LEU A 207 -8.36 -17.30 -7.50
CA LEU A 207 -7.96 -17.64 -6.14
C LEU A 207 -8.17 -16.46 -5.16
N ILE A 208 -7.99 -15.22 -5.61
CA ILE A 208 -8.28 -14.02 -4.81
C ILE A 208 -9.77 -13.94 -4.50
N VAL A 209 -10.62 -14.10 -5.51
CA VAL A 209 -12.08 -14.09 -5.34
C VAL A 209 -12.52 -15.20 -4.39
N GLU A 210 -12.04 -16.43 -4.57
CA GLU A 210 -12.35 -17.56 -3.67
C GLU A 210 -11.91 -17.30 -2.23
N THR A 211 -10.72 -16.71 -2.06
CA THR A 211 -10.17 -16.42 -0.71
C THR A 211 -10.96 -15.31 -0.01
N ARG A 212 -11.41 -14.29 -0.74
CA ARG A 212 -12.09 -13.11 -0.18
C ARG A 212 -13.61 -13.27 -0.09
N LEU A 213 -14.21 -14.10 -0.95
CA LEU A 213 -15.64 -14.36 -1.05
C LEU A 213 -15.90 -15.88 -1.05
N PRO A 214 -15.59 -16.60 0.05
CA PRO A 214 -15.70 -18.07 0.10
C PRO A 214 -17.14 -18.59 -0.07
N GLN A 215 -18.15 -17.72 0.10
CA GLN A 215 -19.56 -18.03 -0.15
C GLN A 215 -19.96 -17.99 -1.63
N MET A 216 -19.09 -17.46 -2.51
CA MET A 216 -19.39 -17.38 -3.94
C MET A 216 -19.27 -18.77 -4.60
N PRO A 217 -20.27 -19.23 -5.37
CA PRO A 217 -20.15 -20.45 -6.15
C PRO A 217 -18.96 -20.36 -7.12
N LEU A 218 -18.12 -21.41 -7.18
CA LEU A 218 -16.92 -21.44 -8.02
C LEU A 218 -17.21 -21.11 -9.49
N GLN A 219 -18.33 -21.59 -10.03
CA GLN A 219 -18.73 -21.30 -11.41
C GLN A 219 -18.95 -19.79 -11.62
N LEU A 220 -19.64 -19.13 -10.70
CA LEU A 220 -19.88 -17.69 -10.77
C LEU A 220 -18.57 -16.90 -10.61
N ALA A 221 -17.69 -17.33 -9.70
CA ALA A 221 -16.38 -16.72 -9.53
C ALA A 221 -15.54 -16.78 -10.81
N ARG A 222 -15.55 -17.92 -11.52
CA ARG A 222 -14.90 -18.06 -12.83
C ARG A 222 -15.46 -17.09 -13.86
N GLN A 223 -16.79 -17.03 -13.98
CA GLN A 223 -17.45 -16.14 -14.94
C GLN A 223 -17.16 -14.67 -14.65
N VAL A 224 -17.12 -14.27 -13.38
CA VAL A 224 -16.71 -12.92 -12.97
C VAL A 224 -15.29 -12.62 -13.45
N VAL A 225 -14.33 -13.52 -13.19
CA VAL A 225 -12.93 -13.30 -13.57
C VAL A 225 -12.77 -13.28 -15.09
N GLU A 226 -13.39 -14.21 -15.83
CA GLU A 226 -13.42 -14.22 -17.29
C GLU A 226 -13.95 -12.89 -17.85
N PHE A 227 -15.05 -12.39 -17.29
CA PHE A 227 -15.65 -11.13 -17.70
C PHE A 227 -14.74 -9.94 -17.44
N VAL A 228 -14.15 -9.85 -16.24
CA VAL A 228 -13.23 -8.76 -15.89
C VAL A 228 -11.97 -8.79 -16.76
N GLN A 229 -11.42 -9.97 -17.02
CA GLN A 229 -10.25 -10.13 -17.89
C GLN A 229 -10.57 -9.67 -19.32
N ALA A 230 -11.72 -10.06 -19.87
CA ALA A 230 -12.18 -9.59 -21.17
C ALA A 230 -12.38 -8.07 -21.18
N LEU A 231 -12.93 -7.51 -20.10
CA LEU A 231 -13.14 -6.08 -19.95
C LEU A 231 -11.81 -5.28 -19.92
N ARG A 232 -10.75 -5.81 -19.30
CA ARG A 232 -9.40 -5.18 -19.31
C ARG A 232 -8.72 -5.16 -20.68
N GLN A 233 -9.17 -5.99 -21.63
CA GLN A 233 -8.71 -5.99 -23.02
C GLN A 233 -9.45 -4.96 -23.89
N MET A 234 -10.55 -4.38 -23.40
CA MET A 234 -11.24 -3.29 -24.07
C MET A 234 -10.52 -1.95 -23.84
N ASP A 235 -10.79 -0.99 -24.73
CA ASP A 235 -10.29 0.38 -24.62
C ASP A 235 -11.12 1.18 -23.61
N LEU A 236 -10.83 0.95 -22.33
CA LEU A 236 -11.45 1.64 -21.21
C LEU A 236 -10.55 2.74 -20.67
N GLN A 237 -11.17 3.85 -20.25
CA GLN A 237 -10.45 4.92 -19.55
C GLN A 237 -9.91 4.44 -18.20
N LYS A 238 -10.72 3.65 -17.47
CA LYS A 238 -10.30 3.04 -16.21
C LYS A 238 -10.54 1.54 -16.24
N LYS A 239 -9.44 0.79 -16.41
CA LYS A 239 -9.47 -0.67 -16.29
C LYS A 239 -9.77 -1.07 -14.84
N PRO A 240 -10.66 -2.05 -14.61
CA PRO A 240 -11.01 -2.48 -13.25
C PRO A 240 -9.84 -3.19 -12.58
N GLY A 241 -9.52 -2.79 -11.35
CA GLY A 241 -8.55 -3.48 -10.49
C GLY A 241 -9.18 -4.65 -9.74
N ILE A 242 -8.39 -5.23 -8.83
CA ILE A 242 -8.84 -6.35 -7.98
C ILE A 242 -9.93 -5.87 -7.02
N ALA A 243 -9.85 -4.62 -6.56
CA ALA A 243 -10.86 -4.01 -5.70
C ALA A 243 -12.23 -3.99 -6.41
N GLU A 244 -12.27 -3.51 -7.66
CA GLU A 244 -13.50 -3.50 -8.46
C GLU A 244 -14.00 -4.92 -8.77
N THR A 245 -13.11 -5.89 -9.03
CA THR A 245 -13.50 -7.31 -9.18
C THR A 245 -14.23 -7.82 -7.94
N LEU A 246 -13.68 -7.57 -6.74
CA LEU A 246 -14.27 -8.02 -5.47
C LEU A 246 -15.58 -7.31 -5.14
N ASP A 247 -15.64 -5.99 -5.35
CA ASP A 247 -16.86 -5.21 -5.14
C ASP A 247 -17.98 -5.67 -6.07
N TRP A 248 -17.67 -5.93 -7.34
CA TRP A 248 -18.65 -6.40 -8.30
C TRP A 248 -19.09 -7.85 -8.02
N ALA A 249 -18.16 -8.74 -7.67
CA ALA A 249 -18.48 -10.10 -7.23
C ALA A 249 -19.43 -10.09 -6.01
N ALA A 250 -19.17 -9.23 -5.02
CA ALA A 250 -20.03 -9.07 -3.86
C ALA A 250 -21.43 -8.50 -4.25
N ALA A 251 -21.48 -7.54 -5.18
CA ALA A 251 -22.74 -6.99 -5.68
C ALA A 251 -23.60 -8.05 -6.39
N LEU A 252 -23.00 -8.92 -7.21
CA LEU A 252 -23.70 -10.01 -7.89
C LEU A 252 -24.32 -10.99 -6.88
N LEU A 253 -23.60 -11.32 -5.80
CA LEU A 253 -24.14 -12.16 -4.72
C LEU A 253 -25.33 -11.49 -4.03
N GLN A 254 -25.25 -10.19 -3.76
CA GLN A 254 -26.36 -9.45 -3.13
C GLN A 254 -27.60 -9.38 -4.02
N LEU A 255 -27.42 -9.29 -5.34
CA LEU A 255 -28.51 -9.31 -6.32
C LEU A 255 -29.03 -10.72 -6.61
N GLY A 256 -28.45 -11.76 -6.00
CA GLY A 256 -28.87 -13.15 -6.20
C GLY A 256 -28.54 -13.70 -7.60
N VAL A 257 -27.58 -13.10 -8.32
CA VAL A 257 -27.14 -13.60 -9.62
C VAL A 257 -26.34 -14.88 -9.39
N SER A 258 -26.80 -16.00 -9.96
CA SER A 258 -26.12 -17.30 -9.82
C SER A 258 -25.27 -17.69 -11.03
N ARG A 259 -25.52 -17.10 -12.21
CA ARG A 259 -24.88 -17.41 -13.49
C ARG A 259 -25.02 -16.26 -14.48
N PHE A 260 -24.15 -16.19 -15.47
CA PHE A 260 -24.20 -15.20 -16.54
C PHE A 260 -25.05 -15.68 -17.73
N ASP A 261 -26.36 -15.74 -17.54
CA ASP A 261 -27.35 -16.11 -18.57
C ASP A 261 -28.39 -14.99 -18.77
N GLU A 262 -29.45 -15.29 -19.54
CA GLU A 262 -30.52 -14.31 -19.80
C GLU A 262 -31.24 -13.87 -18.51
N GLU A 263 -31.40 -14.76 -17.53
CA GLU A 263 -32.02 -14.46 -16.23
C GLU A 263 -31.12 -13.56 -15.37
N GLY A 264 -29.80 -13.80 -15.40
CA GLY A 264 -28.80 -13.02 -14.67
C GLY A 264 -28.45 -11.67 -15.30
N LEU A 265 -28.77 -11.46 -16.59
CA LEU A 265 -28.35 -10.28 -17.35
C LEU A 265 -28.80 -8.96 -16.72
N ASP A 266 -30.02 -8.90 -16.17
CA ASP A 266 -30.53 -7.68 -15.53
C ASP A 266 -29.75 -7.36 -14.25
N GLY A 267 -29.37 -8.38 -13.48
CA GLY A 267 -28.52 -8.22 -12.30
C GLY A 267 -27.09 -7.81 -12.65
N ILE A 268 -26.54 -8.35 -13.74
CA ILE A 268 -25.24 -7.92 -14.28
C ILE A 268 -25.31 -6.43 -14.64
N MET A 269 -26.30 -6.03 -15.45
CA MET A 269 -26.47 -4.63 -15.86
C MET A 269 -26.66 -3.68 -14.67
N ALA A 270 -27.46 -4.09 -13.67
CA ALA A 270 -27.70 -3.30 -12.47
C ALA A 270 -26.46 -3.13 -11.57
N SER A 271 -25.49 -4.05 -11.67
CA SER A 271 -24.27 -4.06 -10.83
C SER A 271 -23.03 -3.49 -11.51
N LEU A 272 -23.08 -3.11 -12.81
CA LEU A 272 -21.92 -2.58 -13.54
C LEU A 272 -21.30 -1.32 -12.92
N SER A 273 -22.05 -0.55 -12.14
CA SER A 273 -21.53 0.61 -11.39
C SER A 273 -20.47 0.24 -10.33
N ALA A 274 -20.48 -1.01 -9.85
CA ALA A 274 -19.44 -1.54 -8.98
C ALA A 274 -18.12 -1.77 -9.74
N LEU A 275 -18.20 -2.10 -11.03
CA LEU A 275 -17.05 -2.48 -11.86
C LEU A 275 -16.47 -1.30 -12.66
N VAL A 276 -17.33 -0.43 -13.20
CA VAL A 276 -16.95 0.64 -14.12
C VAL A 276 -17.16 2.01 -13.50
N LYS A 277 -16.13 2.88 -13.60
CA LYS A 277 -16.05 4.13 -12.82
C LYS A 277 -16.14 5.41 -13.64
N THR A 278 -16.36 5.33 -14.95
CA THR A 278 -16.55 6.51 -15.81
C THR A 278 -17.83 6.39 -16.62
N GLN A 279 -18.43 7.53 -16.95
CA GLN A 279 -19.64 7.57 -17.78
C GLN A 279 -19.37 7.04 -19.20
N ALA A 280 -18.19 7.34 -19.75
CA ALA A 280 -17.79 6.87 -21.09
C ALA A 280 -17.67 5.34 -21.14
N ASP A 281 -17.01 4.74 -20.15
CA ASP A 281 -16.88 3.29 -20.03
C ASP A 281 -18.25 2.64 -19.75
N GLY A 282 -19.12 3.27 -18.95
CA GLY A 282 -20.47 2.76 -18.73
C GLY A 282 -21.33 2.81 -19.99
N ALA A 283 -21.18 3.85 -20.82
CA ALA A 283 -21.89 3.99 -22.08
C ALA A 283 -21.41 2.99 -23.14
N SER A 284 -20.14 2.58 -23.11
CA SER A 284 -19.59 1.58 -24.04
C SER A 284 -20.12 0.16 -23.73
N LEU A 285 -20.49 -0.10 -22.47
CA LEU A 285 -21.12 -1.34 -22.01
C LEU A 285 -22.64 -1.37 -22.21
N SER A 286 -23.07 -1.27 -23.47
CA SER A 286 -24.48 -1.50 -23.83
C SER A 286 -24.93 -2.92 -23.47
N ARG A 287 -26.23 -3.13 -23.29
CA ARG A 287 -26.80 -4.46 -22.98
C ARG A 287 -26.36 -5.55 -23.96
N VAL A 288 -26.23 -5.21 -25.24
CA VAL A 288 -25.78 -6.15 -26.29
C VAL A 288 -24.30 -6.53 -26.09
N VAL A 289 -23.46 -5.57 -25.70
CA VAL A 289 -22.03 -5.83 -25.43
C VAL A 289 -21.89 -6.71 -24.18
N VAL A 290 -22.62 -6.38 -23.12
CA VAL A 290 -22.60 -7.13 -21.86
C VAL A 290 -23.11 -8.56 -22.08
N GLN A 291 -24.17 -8.74 -22.86
CA GLN A 291 -24.67 -10.07 -23.21
C GLN A 291 -23.64 -10.89 -23.99
N LYS A 292 -22.89 -10.28 -24.91
CA LYS A 292 -21.81 -10.96 -25.64
C LYS A 292 -20.65 -11.35 -24.73
N LEU A 293 -20.26 -10.47 -23.81
CA LEU A 293 -19.22 -10.75 -22.83
C LEU A 293 -19.65 -11.87 -21.88
N ALA A 294 -20.88 -11.78 -21.34
CA ALA A 294 -21.48 -12.80 -20.48
C ALA A 294 -21.55 -14.17 -21.16
N ALA A 295 -21.93 -14.24 -22.43
CA ALA A 295 -22.00 -15.49 -23.19
C ALA A 295 -20.62 -16.11 -23.52
N ALA A 296 -19.54 -15.33 -23.41
CA ALA A 296 -18.18 -15.79 -23.64
C ALA A 296 -17.47 -16.29 -22.35
N CYS A 297 -18.13 -16.17 -21.19
CA CYS A 297 -17.67 -16.63 -19.88
C CYS A 297 -18.31 -17.98 -19.53
#